data_AF-A0A1G1Z3T6-F1
#
_entry.id   AF-A0A1G1Z3T6-F1
#
_cell.length_a   1.000
_cell.length_b   1.000
_cell.length_c   1.000
_cell.angle_alpha   90.00
_cell.angle_beta   90.00
_cell.angle_gamma   90.00
#
_symmetry.space_group_name_H-M   'P 1'
#
loop_
_entity.id
_entity.type
_entity.pdbx_description
1 polymer ?
#
loop_
_entity_poly.entity_id
_entity_poly.type
_entity_poly.pdbx_seq_one_letter_code
_entity_poly.pdbx_strand_id
1 'polypeptide(L)'
;MNLKNIIIIFLAVAIGGWVAYNYYTKPVEVVEEPIQKVVFNPLNATYSIEGELITLENGRAEQESEPGSAIKIETTVFGEPAMGDLDGDGAQDAALILVYNPGGSGTFYYVATALQNLESGGATGTNAVLLGDRIAPQNISIENGVVFVNYADRAADEPMSAQPSIGVSKWLAVENGVLSEVDPAEEANQ
;
A
#
# COMPACT_ATOMS: atom_id res chain seq x y z
N MET A 1 -22.99 -63.11 43.42
CA MET A 1 -23.37 -61.77 42.92
C MET A 1 -24.74 -61.89 42.26
N ASN A 2 -25.73 -61.12 42.69
CA ASN A 2 -27.10 -61.28 42.19
C ASN A 2 -27.23 -60.73 40.76
N LEU A 3 -28.02 -61.40 39.92
CA LEU A 3 -28.21 -61.04 38.50
C LEU A 3 -28.60 -59.57 38.31
N LYS A 4 -29.38 -59.02 39.26
CA LYS A 4 -29.76 -57.60 39.32
C LYS A 4 -28.54 -56.66 39.40
N ASN A 5 -27.50 -57.02 40.15
CA ASN A 5 -26.30 -56.21 40.31
C ASN A 5 -25.42 -56.26 39.06
N ILE A 6 -25.40 -57.40 38.35
CA ILE A 6 -24.70 -57.54 37.06
C ILE A 6 -25.36 -56.64 36.00
N ILE A 7 -26.70 -56.63 35.93
CA ILE A 7 -27.45 -55.82 34.96
C ILE A 7 -27.21 -54.31 35.20
N ILE A 8 -27.18 -53.86 36.46
CA ILE A 8 -26.95 -52.45 36.80
C ILE A 8 -25.55 -51.99 36.38
N ILE A 9 -24.52 -52.83 36.57
CA ILE A 9 -23.14 -52.51 36.16
C ILE A 9 -23.04 -52.40 34.65
N PHE A 10 -23.65 -53.33 33.90
CA PHE A 10 -23.66 -53.26 32.44
C PHE A 10 -24.35 -52.00 31.91
N LEU A 11 -25.48 -51.59 32.50
CA LEU A 11 -26.17 -50.35 32.15
C LEU A 11 -25.30 -49.12 32.42
N ALA A 12 -24.62 -49.07 33.57
CA ALA A 12 -23.74 -47.95 33.91
C ALA A 12 -22.56 -47.84 32.93
N VAL A 13 -21.97 -48.96 32.51
CA VAL A 13 -20.88 -48.99 31.51
C VAL A 13 -21.39 -48.59 30.12
N ALA A 14 -22.57 -49.07 29.72
CA ALA A 14 -23.16 -48.70 28.43
C ALA A 14 -23.50 -47.21 28.36
N ILE A 15 -24.07 -46.65 29.43
CA ILE A 15 -24.37 -45.21 29.52
C ILE A 15 -23.07 -44.40 29.55
N GLY A 16 -22.09 -44.81 30.34
CA GLY A 16 -20.78 -44.16 30.40
C GLY A 16 -20.08 -44.16 29.04
N GLY A 17 -20.12 -45.29 28.33
CA GLY A 17 -19.59 -45.43 26.98
C GLY A 17 -20.32 -44.55 25.96
N TRP A 18 -21.65 -44.48 26.02
CA TRP A 18 -22.45 -43.63 25.13
C TRP A 18 -22.21 -42.14 25.37
N VAL A 19 -22.07 -41.72 26.64
CA VAL A 19 -21.74 -40.34 27.00
C VAL A 19 -20.33 -39.98 26.54
N ALA A 20 -19.34 -40.86 26.79
CA ALA A 20 -17.96 -40.64 26.34
C ALA A 20 -17.90 -40.57 24.81
N TYR A 21 -18.55 -41.49 24.11
CA TYR A 21 -18.63 -41.50 22.65
C TYR A 21 -19.19 -40.18 22.12
N ASN A 22 -20.33 -39.72 22.64
CA ASN A 22 -20.92 -38.44 22.22
C ASN A 22 -20.07 -37.22 22.60
N TYR A 23 -19.29 -37.30 23.68
CA TYR A 23 -18.39 -36.21 24.08
C TYR A 23 -17.17 -36.12 23.14
N TYR A 24 -16.56 -37.26 22.80
CA TYR A 24 -15.35 -37.31 21.96
C TYR A 24 -15.62 -37.26 20.45
N THR A 25 -16.86 -37.49 20.01
CA THR A 25 -17.25 -37.41 18.59
C THR A 25 -17.97 -36.12 18.23
N LYS A 26 -18.04 -35.13 19.15
CA LYS A 26 -18.49 -33.78 18.77
C LYS A 26 -17.55 -33.26 17.69
N PRO A 27 -18.03 -32.99 16.46
CA PRO A 27 -17.19 -32.34 15.46
C PRO A 27 -16.76 -30.99 16.04
N VAL A 28 -15.47 -30.70 15.96
CA VAL A 28 -14.96 -29.35 16.25
C VAL A 28 -15.64 -28.43 15.25
N GLU A 29 -16.50 -27.54 15.74
CA GLU A 29 -17.05 -26.46 14.95
C GLU A 29 -15.87 -25.56 14.59
N VAL A 30 -15.35 -25.71 13.37
CA VAL A 30 -14.34 -24.80 12.83
C VAL A 30 -15.07 -23.50 12.58
N VAL A 31 -14.91 -22.55 13.51
CA VAL A 31 -15.36 -21.17 13.29
C VAL A 31 -14.44 -20.61 12.21
N GLU A 32 -14.90 -20.64 10.96
CA GLU A 32 -14.22 -19.93 9.87
C GLU A 32 -14.41 -18.43 10.14
N GLU A 33 -13.37 -17.77 10.67
CA GLU A 33 -13.38 -16.31 10.74
C GLU A 33 -13.50 -15.76 9.31
N PRO A 34 -14.36 -14.75 9.08
CA PRO A 34 -14.51 -14.18 7.76
C PRO A 34 -13.15 -13.67 7.29
N ILE A 35 -12.65 -14.23 6.20
CA ILE A 35 -11.45 -13.75 5.52
C ILE A 35 -11.72 -12.30 5.15
N GLN A 36 -11.19 -11.35 5.92
CA GLN A 36 -11.30 -9.94 5.61
C GLN A 36 -10.53 -9.73 4.30
N LYS A 37 -11.27 -9.66 3.19
CA LYS A 37 -10.71 -9.40 1.88
C LYS A 37 -9.99 -8.06 1.93
N VAL A 38 -8.66 -8.08 1.93
CA VAL A 38 -7.86 -6.86 1.84
C VAL A 38 -8.16 -6.27 0.46
N VAL A 39 -8.67 -5.04 0.46
CA VAL A 39 -9.02 -4.32 -0.77
C VAL A 39 -7.80 -3.48 -1.15
N PHE A 40 -7.36 -3.61 -2.39
CA PHE A 40 -6.31 -2.77 -2.94
C PHE A 40 -6.71 -1.30 -2.79
N ASN A 41 -5.93 -0.55 -2.01
CA ASN A 41 -6.16 0.86 -1.78
C ASN A 41 -4.81 1.58 -1.68
N PRO A 42 -4.37 2.27 -2.74
CA PRO A 42 -3.10 2.99 -2.73
C PRO A 42 -3.10 4.16 -1.73
N LEU A 43 -4.26 4.68 -1.35
CA LEU A 43 -4.38 5.77 -0.37
C LEU A 43 -4.14 5.29 1.08
N ASN A 44 -4.02 3.98 1.31
CA ASN A 44 -3.79 3.38 2.62
C ASN A 44 -2.49 2.55 2.68
N ALA A 45 -1.61 2.70 1.69
CA ALA A 45 -0.36 1.95 1.60
C ALA A 45 0.80 2.66 2.31
N THR A 46 1.88 1.92 2.54
CA THR A 46 3.16 2.43 3.07
C THR A 46 4.14 2.65 1.93
N TYR A 47 4.76 3.83 1.86
CA TYR A 47 5.73 4.22 0.85
C TYR A 47 7.06 4.59 1.49
N SER A 48 8.18 4.41 0.77
CA SER A 48 9.49 4.88 1.23
C SER A 48 9.81 6.25 0.64
N ILE A 49 9.80 7.30 1.47
CA ILE A 49 10.11 8.68 1.08
C ILE A 49 11.39 9.08 1.81
N GLU A 50 12.44 9.40 1.06
CA GLU A 50 13.77 9.73 1.60
C GLU A 50 14.36 8.67 2.57
N GLY A 51 13.99 7.40 2.37
CA GLY A 51 14.41 6.28 3.21
C GLY A 51 13.55 6.06 4.46
N GLU A 52 12.57 6.93 4.72
CA GLU A 52 11.59 6.76 5.79
C GLU A 52 10.33 6.07 5.26
N LEU A 53 9.74 5.17 6.06
CA LEU A 53 8.50 4.49 5.72
C LEU A 53 7.31 5.32 6.22
N ILE A 54 6.48 5.80 5.30
CA ILE A 54 5.30 6.60 5.60
C ILE A 54 4.05 5.83 5.18
N THR A 55 3.21 5.50 6.16
CA THR A 55 1.90 4.88 5.95
C THR A 55 0.84 5.96 5.79
N LEU A 56 0.18 5.97 4.64
CA LEU A 56 -0.96 6.85 4.42
C LEU A 56 -2.22 6.27 5.04
N GLU A 57 -3.10 7.15 5.49
CA GLU A 57 -4.47 6.86 5.86
C GLU A 57 -5.40 7.76 5.05
N ASN A 58 -6.12 7.18 4.08
CA ASN A 58 -6.98 7.90 3.15
C ASN A 58 -6.23 9.04 2.42
N GLY A 59 -4.98 8.77 2.01
CA GLY A 59 -4.16 9.67 1.21
C GLY A 59 -3.42 10.72 2.02
N ARG A 60 -3.38 10.59 3.35
CA ARG A 60 -2.69 11.53 4.25
C ARG A 60 -1.89 10.78 5.32
N ALA A 61 -0.71 11.28 5.65
CA ALA A 61 0.02 10.93 6.86
C ALA A 61 0.47 12.20 7.58
N GLU A 62 0.48 12.16 8.91
CA GLU A 62 0.95 13.25 9.75
C GLU A 62 1.74 12.69 10.93
N GLN A 63 2.94 13.21 11.16
CA GLN A 63 3.79 12.82 12.29
C GLN A 63 4.52 14.04 12.85
N GLU A 64 4.94 13.96 14.11
CA GLU A 64 5.80 14.99 14.69
C GLU A 64 7.20 14.90 14.07
N SER A 65 7.82 16.04 13.79
CA SER A 65 9.21 16.09 13.27
C SER A 65 10.23 15.49 14.24
N GLU A 66 9.97 15.62 15.54
CA GLU A 66 10.70 15.00 16.63
C GLU A 66 9.69 14.73 17.77
N PRO A 67 9.94 13.76 18.67
CA PRO A 67 9.03 13.48 19.78
C PRO A 67 8.76 14.73 20.65
N GLY A 68 7.50 15.16 20.70
CA GLY A 68 7.05 16.35 21.43
C GLY A 68 7.18 17.67 20.66
N SER A 69 7.54 17.64 19.37
CA SER A 69 7.64 18.82 18.53
C SER A 69 6.26 19.35 18.14
N ALA A 70 6.11 20.68 18.15
CA ALA A 70 4.93 21.34 17.57
C ALA A 70 4.96 21.36 16.03
N ILE A 71 6.13 21.10 15.43
CA ILE A 71 6.30 21.03 13.98
C ILE A 71 5.90 19.64 13.51
N LYS A 72 4.96 19.61 12.57
CA LYS A 72 4.42 18.38 11.97
C LYS A 72 4.98 18.19 10.57
N ILE A 73 5.36 16.95 10.29
CA ILE A 73 5.64 16.44 8.96
C ILE A 73 4.33 15.94 8.39
N GLU A 74 3.98 16.40 7.20
CA GLU A 74 2.74 16.03 6.53
C GLU A 74 3.05 15.46 5.14
N THR A 75 2.44 14.31 4.84
CA THR A 75 2.42 13.73 3.49
C THR A 75 0.99 13.65 3.00
N THR A 76 0.72 14.10 1.77
CA THR A 76 -0.60 14.00 1.15
C THR A 76 -0.51 13.55 -0.30
N VAL A 77 -1.56 12.93 -0.82
CA VAL A 77 -1.69 12.63 -2.25
C VAL A 77 -2.18 13.87 -2.99
N PHE A 78 -1.51 14.23 -4.08
CA PHE A 78 -1.94 15.26 -5.02
C PHE A 78 -2.78 14.65 -6.14
N GLY A 79 -4.01 15.14 -6.30
CA GLY A 79 -4.91 14.66 -7.34
C GLY A 79 -5.37 13.22 -7.12
N GLU A 80 -5.74 12.54 -8.21
CA GLU A 80 -6.16 11.15 -8.20
C GLU A 80 -5.01 10.23 -8.64
N PRO A 81 -4.86 9.03 -8.04
CA PRO A 81 -3.92 8.04 -8.53
C PRO A 81 -4.20 7.65 -9.99
N ALA A 82 -3.14 7.51 -10.80
CA ALA A 82 -3.24 6.87 -12.10
C ALA A 82 -3.23 5.35 -11.92
N MET A 83 -4.09 4.63 -12.63
CA MET A 83 -4.18 3.17 -12.52
C MET A 83 -3.67 2.49 -13.79
N GLY A 84 -2.98 1.37 -13.63
CA GLY A 84 -2.41 0.57 -14.73
C GLY A 84 -1.54 -0.55 -14.19
N ASP A 85 -1.27 -1.56 -15.01
CA ASP A 85 -0.35 -2.66 -14.68
C ASP A 85 1.10 -2.16 -14.83
N LEU A 86 1.88 -2.16 -13.75
CA LEU A 86 3.24 -1.61 -13.68
C LEU A 86 4.32 -2.69 -13.55
N ASP A 87 3.98 -3.88 -13.05
CA ASP A 87 4.93 -4.98 -12.90
C ASP A 87 4.67 -6.17 -13.84
N GLY A 88 3.62 -6.09 -14.67
CA GLY A 88 3.30 -7.04 -15.72
C GLY A 88 2.63 -8.32 -15.22
N ASP A 89 2.14 -8.35 -13.98
CA ASP A 89 1.46 -9.50 -13.41
C ASP A 89 -0.04 -9.59 -13.78
N GLY A 90 -0.56 -8.56 -14.45
CA GLY A 90 -1.95 -8.44 -14.88
C GLY A 90 -2.90 -7.88 -13.81
N ALA A 91 -2.41 -7.52 -12.63
CA ALA A 91 -3.14 -6.76 -11.63
C ALA A 91 -3.21 -5.28 -11.99
N GLN A 92 -4.10 -4.55 -11.32
CA GLN A 92 -4.19 -3.10 -11.50
C GLN A 92 -3.43 -2.42 -10.37
N ASP A 93 -2.29 -1.83 -10.71
CA ASP A 93 -1.48 -1.02 -9.80
C ASP A 93 -1.91 0.45 -9.85
N ALA A 94 -1.25 1.26 -9.02
CA ALA A 94 -1.46 2.70 -8.97
C ALA A 94 -0.15 3.48 -8.94
N ALA A 95 -0.11 4.65 -9.57
CA ALA A 95 0.93 5.65 -9.42
C ALA A 95 0.35 6.93 -8.80
N LEU A 96 1.08 7.52 -7.85
CA LEU A 96 0.63 8.67 -7.08
C LEU A 96 1.66 9.78 -7.13
N ILE A 97 1.19 11.02 -7.08
CA ILE A 97 2.03 12.17 -6.73
C ILE A 97 1.87 12.42 -5.23
N LEU A 98 2.97 12.38 -4.49
CA LEU A 98 3.02 12.63 -3.05
C LEU A 98 3.57 14.03 -2.79
N VAL A 99 2.89 14.79 -1.93
CA VAL A 99 3.32 16.09 -1.42
C VAL A 99 3.85 15.90 -0.02
N TYR A 100 5.13 16.14 0.17
CA TYR A 100 5.85 15.98 1.43
C TYR A 100 6.26 17.34 1.99
N ASN A 101 5.79 17.65 3.19
CA ASN A 101 6.09 18.86 3.93
C ASN A 101 6.83 18.49 5.22
N PRO A 102 8.18 18.58 5.27
CA PRO A 102 8.97 18.20 6.45
C PRO A 102 8.90 19.21 7.61
N GLY A 103 7.97 20.16 7.57
CA GLY A 103 7.84 21.23 8.58
C GLY A 103 8.79 22.43 8.40
N GLY A 104 9.53 22.49 7.30
CA GLY A 104 10.36 23.63 6.89
C GLY A 104 9.65 24.61 5.96
N SER A 105 10.40 25.27 5.08
CA SER A 105 9.86 26.18 4.06
C SER A 105 9.67 25.55 2.67
N GLY A 106 10.18 24.33 2.49
CA GLY A 106 10.04 23.56 1.25
C GLY A 106 8.76 22.72 1.26
N THR A 107 8.23 22.49 0.07
CA THR A 107 7.15 21.54 -0.20
C THR A 107 7.61 20.68 -1.35
N PHE A 108 7.90 19.42 -1.08
CA PHE A 108 8.53 18.52 -2.03
C PHE A 108 7.48 17.63 -2.66
N TYR A 109 7.62 17.38 -3.95
CA TYR A 109 6.74 16.52 -4.72
C TYR A 109 7.51 15.28 -5.16
N TYR A 110 6.92 14.10 -4.98
CA TYR A 110 7.49 12.83 -5.38
C TYR A 110 6.48 12.03 -6.20
N VAL A 111 6.96 11.05 -6.95
CA VAL A 111 6.14 9.96 -7.50
C VAL A 111 6.45 8.68 -6.74
N ALA A 112 5.42 7.92 -6.39
CA ALA A 112 5.56 6.56 -5.90
C ALA A 112 4.48 5.68 -6.53
N THR A 113 4.67 4.36 -6.51
CA THR A 113 3.71 3.40 -7.02
C THR A 113 3.25 2.44 -5.93
N ALA A 114 2.02 1.98 -6.03
CA ALA A 114 1.44 0.95 -5.18
C ALA A 114 1.14 -0.28 -6.02
N LEU A 115 1.86 -1.36 -5.78
CA LEU A 115 1.73 -2.62 -6.49
C LEU A 115 0.67 -3.49 -5.82
N GLN A 116 -0.28 -4.00 -6.58
CA GLN A 116 -1.31 -4.89 -6.10
C GLN A 116 -0.75 -6.30 -5.98
N ASN A 117 -0.75 -6.85 -4.78
CA ASN A 117 -0.41 -8.25 -4.60
C ASN A 117 -1.64 -9.13 -4.92
N LEU A 118 -1.59 -9.93 -5.99
CA LEU A 118 -2.72 -10.78 -6.42
C LEU A 118 -3.16 -11.83 -5.39
N GLU A 119 -2.26 -12.33 -4.54
CA GLU A 119 -2.58 -13.36 -3.54
C GLU A 119 -3.34 -12.79 -2.35
N SER A 120 -2.88 -11.65 -1.82
CA SER A 120 -3.45 -11.01 -0.64
C SER A 120 -4.52 -9.97 -0.97
N GLY A 121 -4.50 -9.42 -2.19
CA GLY A 121 -5.30 -8.26 -2.61
C GLY A 121 -4.82 -6.92 -2.06
N GLY A 122 -3.74 -6.90 -1.27
CA GLY A 122 -3.19 -5.69 -0.64
C GLY A 122 -2.33 -4.84 -1.57
N ALA A 123 -2.00 -3.63 -1.13
CA ALA A 123 -1.11 -2.71 -1.82
C ALA A 123 0.29 -2.69 -1.16
N THR A 124 1.34 -2.80 -1.97
CA THR A 124 2.73 -2.64 -1.55
C THR A 124 3.31 -1.38 -2.19
N GLY A 125 3.61 -0.35 -1.40
CA GLY A 125 4.20 0.88 -1.92
C GLY A 125 5.70 0.75 -2.21
N THR A 126 6.17 1.47 -3.23
CA THR A 126 7.59 1.52 -3.61
C THR A 126 8.35 2.64 -2.89
N ASN A 127 9.63 2.81 -3.25
CA ASN A 127 10.32 4.07 -3.03
C ASN A 127 9.66 5.21 -3.82
N ALA A 128 9.84 6.42 -3.30
CA ALA A 128 9.39 7.65 -3.92
C ALA A 128 10.56 8.33 -4.67
N VAL A 129 10.31 8.79 -5.89
CA VAL A 129 11.26 9.50 -6.74
C VAL A 129 10.92 11.00 -6.73
N LEU A 130 11.89 11.85 -6.41
CA LEU A 130 11.71 13.29 -6.31
C LEU A 130 11.41 13.92 -7.68
N LEU A 131 10.34 14.71 -7.75
CA LEU A 131 10.03 15.60 -8.86
C LEU A 131 10.65 16.99 -8.68
N GLY A 132 10.56 17.55 -7.47
CA GLY A 132 11.13 18.86 -7.12
C GLY A 132 10.50 19.53 -5.90
N ASP A 133 10.97 20.73 -5.55
CA ASP A 133 10.42 21.60 -4.49
C ASP A 133 9.47 22.64 -5.14
N ARG A 134 8.25 22.81 -4.63
CA ARG A 134 7.28 23.83 -5.08
C ARG A 134 7.08 23.87 -6.60
N ILE A 135 6.97 22.69 -7.20
CA ILE A 135 6.58 22.53 -8.60
C ILE A 135 5.06 22.72 -8.75
N ALA A 136 4.58 22.76 -9.99
CA ALA A 136 3.16 22.71 -10.31
C ALA A 136 2.83 21.41 -11.06
N PRO A 137 2.37 20.34 -10.40
CA PRO A 137 1.99 19.11 -11.08
C PRO A 137 0.78 19.33 -12.00
N GLN A 138 0.76 18.62 -13.13
CA GLN A 138 -0.28 18.75 -14.16
C GLN A 138 -1.05 17.46 -14.35
N ASN A 139 -0.35 16.36 -14.69
CA ASN A 139 -0.97 15.05 -14.82
C ASN A 139 0.02 13.92 -14.47
N ILE A 140 -0.56 12.77 -14.14
CA ILE A 140 0.11 11.49 -14.03
C ILE A 140 -0.71 10.46 -14.81
N SER A 141 -0.05 9.57 -15.53
CA SER A 141 -0.68 8.46 -16.27
C SER A 141 0.22 7.25 -16.26
N ILE A 142 -0.34 6.09 -16.58
CA ILE A 142 0.41 4.84 -16.79
C ILE A 142 0.13 4.38 -18.21
N GLU A 143 1.18 4.16 -18.99
CA GLU A 143 1.11 3.67 -20.36
C GLU A 143 2.19 2.59 -20.55
N ASN A 144 1.78 1.39 -20.98
CA ASN A 144 2.67 0.24 -21.21
C ASN A 144 3.63 -0.07 -20.03
N GLY A 145 3.14 -0.06 -18.79
CA GLY A 145 3.98 -0.32 -17.61
C GLY A 145 4.84 0.86 -17.16
N VAL A 146 4.77 1.99 -17.85
CA VAL A 146 5.57 3.18 -17.54
C VAL A 146 4.69 4.29 -16.98
N VAL A 147 5.10 4.84 -15.84
CA VAL A 147 4.50 6.04 -15.25
C VAL A 147 5.00 7.27 -15.99
N PHE A 148 4.08 8.06 -16.51
CA PHE A 148 4.37 9.36 -17.13
C PHE A 148 3.82 10.48 -16.25
N VAL A 149 4.68 11.44 -15.89
CA VAL A 149 4.30 12.58 -15.05
C VAL A 149 4.73 13.88 -15.69
N ASN A 150 3.80 14.84 -15.77
CA ASN A 150 4.07 16.19 -16.24
C ASN A 150 3.87 17.20 -15.12
N TYR A 151 4.78 18.15 -15.05
CA TYR A 151 4.73 19.26 -14.12
C TYR A 151 5.43 20.48 -14.72
N ALA A 152 5.19 21.65 -14.14
CA ALA A 152 6.03 22.81 -14.37
C ALA A 152 7.00 22.99 -13.20
N ASP A 153 8.25 23.33 -13.53
CA ASP A 153 9.26 23.81 -12.60
C ASP A 153 9.63 25.27 -12.93
N ARG A 154 10.39 25.93 -12.07
CA ARG A 154 10.97 27.25 -12.35
C ARG A 154 12.20 27.12 -13.24
N ALA A 155 12.58 28.21 -13.91
CA ALA A 155 13.86 28.24 -14.58
C ALA A 155 15.01 28.20 -13.55
N ALA A 156 16.16 27.64 -13.93
CA ALA A 156 17.27 27.38 -13.01
C ALA A 156 17.85 28.65 -12.35
N ASP A 157 17.68 29.81 -12.99
CA ASP A 157 18.12 31.13 -12.51
C ASP A 157 17.02 31.93 -11.78
N GLU A 158 15.81 31.39 -11.68
CA GLU A 158 14.70 32.02 -10.97
C GLU A 158 14.73 31.75 -9.45
N PRO A 159 14.29 32.72 -8.63
CA PRO A 159 14.18 32.52 -7.19
C PRO A 159 13.08 31.49 -6.86
N MET A 160 13.15 30.86 -5.68
CA MET A 160 12.13 29.89 -5.23
C MET A 160 10.72 30.49 -5.03
N SER A 161 10.60 31.82 -5.05
CA SER A 161 9.32 32.54 -5.01
C SER A 161 8.70 32.75 -6.39
N ALA A 162 9.45 32.48 -7.47
CA ALA A 162 8.93 32.53 -8.83
C ALA A 162 7.91 31.40 -9.03
N GLN A 163 6.91 31.67 -9.86
CA GLN A 163 5.91 30.67 -10.21
C GLN A 163 6.51 29.68 -11.23
N PRO A 164 6.35 28.37 -11.04
CA PRO A 164 6.79 27.38 -12.01
C PRO A 164 6.19 27.64 -13.40
N SER A 165 7.03 27.57 -14.44
CA SER A 165 6.66 27.94 -15.82
C SER A 165 7.33 27.08 -16.91
N ILE A 166 8.37 26.33 -16.57
CA ILE A 166 9.10 25.45 -17.48
C ILE A 166 8.50 24.05 -17.40
N GLY A 167 7.93 23.56 -18.50
CA GLY A 167 7.37 22.21 -18.56
C GLY A 167 8.45 21.14 -18.44
N VAL A 168 8.21 20.15 -17.59
CA VAL A 168 9.07 18.99 -17.35
C VAL A 168 8.21 17.73 -17.41
N SER A 169 8.79 16.68 -17.99
CA SER A 169 8.21 15.35 -18.04
C SER A 169 9.20 14.34 -17.45
N LYS A 170 8.70 13.36 -16.70
CA LYS A 170 9.47 12.18 -16.28
C LYS A 170 8.75 10.89 -16.67
N TRP A 171 9.54 9.88 -16.97
CA TRP A 171 9.12 8.52 -17.24
C TRP A 171 9.73 7.63 -16.17
N LEU A 172 8.91 6.82 -15.51
CA LEU A 172 9.38 5.95 -14.44
C LEU A 172 8.85 4.53 -14.63
N ALA A 173 9.72 3.56 -14.42
CA ALA A 173 9.39 2.14 -14.47
C ALA A 173 9.65 1.47 -13.13
N VAL A 174 8.89 0.43 -12.84
CA VAL A 174 9.08 -0.41 -11.67
C VAL A 174 9.88 -1.65 -12.07
N GLU A 175 11.01 -1.87 -11.41
CA GLU A 175 11.79 -3.10 -11.57
C GLU A 175 12.06 -3.69 -10.17
N ASN A 176 11.66 -4.94 -9.96
CA ASN A 176 11.82 -5.65 -8.67
C ASN A 176 11.25 -4.85 -7.47
N GLY A 177 10.12 -4.17 -7.66
CA GLY A 177 9.48 -3.35 -6.63
C GLY A 177 10.15 -1.99 -6.36
N VAL A 178 11.14 -1.61 -7.18
CA VAL A 178 11.84 -0.32 -7.09
C VAL A 178 11.43 0.55 -8.26
N LEU A 179 10.95 1.76 -7.96
CA LEU A 179 10.62 2.78 -8.94
C LEU A 179 11.86 3.59 -9.30
N SER A 180 12.15 3.73 -10.59
CA SER A 180 13.27 4.54 -11.08
C SER A 180 12.93 5.28 -12.37
N GLU A 181 13.62 6.39 -12.63
CA GLU A 181 13.47 7.14 -13.87
C GLU A 181 14.14 6.39 -15.03
N VAL A 182 13.46 6.34 -16.18
CA VAL A 182 13.91 5.67 -17.40
C VAL A 182 13.98 6.63 -18.58
N ASP A 183 14.82 6.33 -19.57
CA ASP A 183 14.86 7.09 -20.82
C ASP A 183 13.69 6.68 -21.72
N PRO A 184 12.82 7.61 -22.15
CA PRO A 184 11.73 7.29 -23.07
C PRO A 184 12.19 6.67 -24.39
N ALA A 185 13.44 6.88 -24.83
CA ALA A 185 13.98 6.26 -26.03
C ALA A 185 14.35 4.77 -25.85
N GLU A 186 14.61 4.31 -24.63
CA GLU A 186 14.91 2.90 -24.34
C GLU A 186 13.63 2.07 -24.23
N GLU A 187 12.54 2.64 -23.71
CA GLU A 187 11.24 1.96 -23.55
C GLU A 187 10.48 1.79 -24.87
N ALA A 188 10.63 2.72 -25.83
CA ALA A 188 9.94 2.63 -27.12
C ALA A 188 10.44 1.48 -28.03
N ASN A 189 11.51 0.78 -27.63
CA ASN A 189 12.16 -0.29 -28.39
C ASN A 189 12.04 -1.69 -27.76
N GLN A 190 11.29 -1.82 -26.66
CA GLN A 190 10.96 -3.09 -26.02
C GLN A 190 9.56 -3.57 -26.46
#